data_AF-A0A081K5M2-F1
#
_entry.id   AF-A0A081K5M2-F1
#
_cell.length_a   1.000
_cell.length_b   1.000
_cell.length_c   1.000
_cell.angle_alpha   90.00
_cell.angle_beta   90.00
_cell.angle_gamma   90.00
#
_symmetry.space_group_name_H-M   'P 1'
#
loop_
_entity.id
_entity.type
_entity.pdbx_description
1 polymer ?
#
loop_
_entity_poly.entity_id
_entity_poly.type
_entity_poly.pdbx_seq_one_letter_code
_entity_poly.pdbx_strand_id
1 'polypeptide(L)'
;MRLSLDELGGVVMNRYRELEELDIEFQEAESAWLEAKDDESLSEQHKQEYLSKLHHCLEKRKAHITKHWHDPAYYDKGHLTID
;
A
#
# COMPACT_ATOMS: atom_id res chain seq x y z
N MET A 1 8.25 31.58 1.39
CA MET A 1 6.89 31.23 1.84
C MET A 1 7.03 30.21 2.96
N ARG A 2 6.54 30.53 4.17
CA ARG A 2 6.54 29.61 5.33
C ARG A 2 5.16 28.96 5.36
N LEU A 3 5.08 27.66 5.12
CA LEU A 3 3.84 26.89 5.29
C LEU A 3 3.47 26.87 6.78
N SER A 4 2.19 27.03 7.07
CA SER A 4 1.64 27.10 8.44
C SER A 4 1.68 25.71 9.09
N LEU A 5 1.78 25.64 10.42
CA LEU A 5 1.77 24.35 11.17
C LEU A 5 0.51 23.51 10.86
N ASP A 6 -0.62 24.17 10.61
CA ASP A 6 -1.87 23.50 10.21
C ASP A 6 -1.81 22.92 8.78
N GLU A 7 -1.10 23.57 7.87
CA GLU A 7 -0.87 23.05 6.50
C GLU A 7 0.10 21.87 6.52
N LEU A 8 1.09 21.88 7.42
CA LEU A 8 2.00 20.75 7.62
C LEU A 8 1.28 19.54 8.23
N GLY A 9 0.42 19.74 9.24
CA GLY A 9 -0.37 18.67 9.86
C GLY A 9 -1.36 18.00 8.90
N GLY A 10 -2.04 18.79 8.05
CA GLY A 10 -2.96 18.26 7.05
C GLY A 10 -2.26 17.43 5.96
N VAL A 11 -1.07 17.86 5.52
CA VAL A 11 -0.33 17.15 4.46
C VAL A 11 0.36 15.89 5.01
N VAL A 12 0.68 15.82 6.31
CA VAL A 12 1.19 14.59 6.96
C VAL A 12 0.06 13.57 7.15
N MET A 13 -1.11 13.99 7.63
CA MET A 13 -2.30 13.12 7.79
C MET A 13 -2.78 12.53 6.45
N ASN A 14 -2.80 13.33 5.38
CA ASN A 14 -3.23 12.85 4.06
C ASN A 14 -2.25 11.84 3.45
N ARG A 15 -0.98 11.92 3.85
CA ARG A 15 0.11 11.10 3.35
C ARG A 15 0.10 9.70 3.98
N TYR A 16 -0.03 9.60 5.31
CA TYR A 16 -0.23 8.31 5.98
C TYR A 16 -1.46 7.57 5.46
N ARG A 17 -2.53 8.31 5.17
CA ARG A 17 -3.76 7.77 4.59
C ARG A 17 -3.54 7.09 3.23
N GLU A 18 -2.72 7.66 2.34
CA GLU A 18 -2.43 7.03 1.04
C GLU A 18 -1.72 5.68 1.21
N LEU A 19 -0.82 5.55 2.20
CA LEU A 19 -0.14 4.28 2.48
C LEU A 19 -1.09 3.27 3.14
N GLU A 20 -1.94 3.71 4.06
CA GLU A 20 -2.98 2.87 4.67
C GLU A 20 -3.96 2.34 3.61
N GLU A 21 -4.40 3.18 2.66
CA GLU A 21 -5.28 2.77 1.57
C GLU A 21 -4.61 1.72 0.66
N LEU A 22 -3.31 1.86 0.38
CA LEU A 22 -2.54 0.86 -0.36
C LEU A 22 -2.36 -0.46 0.41
N ASP A 23 -2.19 -0.38 1.73
CA ASP A 23 -2.05 -1.55 2.59
C ASP A 23 -3.39 -2.31 2.70
N ILE A 24 -4.53 -1.59 2.77
CA ILE A 24 -5.87 -2.19 2.71
C ILE A 24 -6.09 -2.87 1.35
N GLU A 25 -5.81 -2.19 0.23
CA GLU A 25 -5.94 -2.76 -1.12
C GLU A 25 -5.10 -4.04 -1.27
N PHE A 26 -3.89 -4.04 -0.71
CA PHE A 26 -3.02 -5.21 -0.69
C PHE A 26 -3.59 -6.36 0.16
N GLN A 27 -4.07 -6.08 1.37
CA GLN A 27 -4.65 -7.11 2.26
C GLN A 27 -5.90 -7.75 1.65
N GLU A 28 -6.75 -6.98 0.99
CA GLU A 28 -7.91 -7.49 0.27
C GLU A 28 -7.50 -8.38 -0.90
N ALA A 29 -6.52 -7.94 -1.70
CA ALA A 29 -5.99 -8.73 -2.82
C ALA A 29 -5.28 -10.01 -2.36
N GLU A 30 -4.55 -9.96 -1.25
CA GLU A 30 -3.88 -11.12 -0.65
C GLU A 30 -4.90 -12.13 -0.13
N SER A 31 -5.94 -11.67 0.57
CA SER A 31 -7.03 -12.52 1.05
C SER A 31 -7.74 -13.21 -0.12
N ALA A 32 -8.08 -12.45 -1.17
CA ALA A 32 -8.72 -13.00 -2.36
C ALA A 32 -7.83 -14.03 -3.08
N TRP A 33 -6.52 -13.81 -3.15
CA TRP A 33 -5.58 -14.80 -3.70
C TRP A 33 -5.47 -16.05 -2.83
N LEU A 34 -5.42 -15.91 -1.50
CA LEU A 34 -5.34 -17.03 -0.57
C LEU A 34 -6.59 -17.91 -0.62
N GLU A 35 -7.77 -17.32 -0.81
CA GLU A 35 -9.01 -18.06 -1.04
C GLU A 35 -9.00 -18.74 -2.41
N ALA A 36 -8.56 -18.03 -3.46
CA ALA A 36 -8.60 -18.53 -4.83
C ALA A 36 -7.57 -19.63 -5.13
N LYS A 37 -6.39 -19.63 -4.49
CA LYS A 37 -5.32 -20.59 -4.82
C LYS A 37 -5.73 -22.04 -4.54
N ASP A 38 -6.45 -22.26 -3.43
CA ASP A 38 -6.87 -23.57 -2.92
C ASP A 38 -8.27 -23.96 -3.44
N ASP A 39 -8.95 -23.07 -4.18
CA ASP A 39 -10.23 -23.36 -4.81
C ASP A 39 -10.03 -24.14 -6.12
N GLU A 40 -10.45 -25.41 -6.13
CA GLU A 40 -10.42 -26.29 -7.30
C GLU A 40 -11.51 -25.97 -8.33
N SER A 41 -12.52 -25.17 -7.97
CA SER A 41 -13.59 -24.74 -8.87
C SER A 41 -13.18 -23.56 -9.76
N LEU A 42 -12.13 -22.84 -9.39
CA LEU A 42 -11.59 -21.74 -10.18
C LEU A 42 -10.65 -22.25 -11.27
N SER A 43 -10.84 -21.70 -12.47
CA SER A 43 -9.90 -21.91 -13.57
C SER A 43 -8.56 -21.22 -13.28
N GLU A 44 -7.50 -21.76 -13.87
CA GLU A 44 -6.16 -21.16 -13.82
C GLU A 44 -6.14 -19.71 -14.34
N GLN A 45 -7.02 -19.36 -15.29
CA GLN A 45 -7.17 -17.99 -15.76
C GLN A 45 -7.67 -17.06 -14.64
N HIS A 46 -8.69 -17.45 -13.88
CA HIS A 46 -9.17 -16.65 -12.76
C HIS A 46 -8.13 -16.54 -11.65
N LYS A 47 -7.41 -17.64 -11.35
CA LYS A 47 -6.27 -17.61 -10.41
C LYS A 47 -5.19 -16.62 -10.86
N GLN A 48 -4.89 -16.57 -12.16
CA GLN A 48 -3.95 -15.63 -12.73
C GLN A 48 -4.42 -14.16 -12.60
N GLU A 49 -5.73 -13.90 -12.67
CA GLU A 49 -6.29 -12.56 -12.46
C GLU A 49 -6.10 -12.08 -11.01
N TYR A 50 -6.34 -12.95 -10.02
CA TYR A 50 -6.06 -12.64 -8.61
C TYR A 50 -4.57 -12.38 -8.36
N LEU A 51 -3.69 -13.23 -8.91
CA LEU A 51 -2.24 -13.00 -8.85
C LEU A 51 -1.82 -11.68 -9.48
N SER A 52 -2.41 -11.34 -10.64
CA SER A 52 -2.09 -10.09 -11.34
C SER A 52 -2.51 -8.86 -10.52
N LYS A 53 -3.67 -8.93 -9.86
CA LYS A 53 -4.14 -7.88 -8.94
C LYS A 53 -3.22 -7.74 -7.73
N LEU A 54 -2.85 -8.84 -7.09
CA LEU A 54 -1.91 -8.84 -5.96
C LEU A 54 -0.55 -8.25 -6.34
N HIS A 55 -0.01 -8.65 -7.50
CA HIS A 55 1.23 -8.10 -8.03
C HIS A 55 1.14 -6.59 -8.29
N HIS A 56 0.02 -6.12 -8.85
CA HIS A 56 -0.21 -4.69 -9.08
C HIS A 56 -0.23 -3.89 -7.78
N CYS A 57 -0.85 -4.43 -6.72
CA CYS A 57 -0.86 -3.80 -5.40
C CYS A 57 0.56 -3.70 -4.80
N LEU A 58 1.36 -4.76 -4.93
CA LEU A 58 2.76 -4.77 -4.50
C LEU A 58 3.60 -3.71 -5.25
N GLU A 59 3.43 -3.59 -6.56
CA GLU A 59 4.18 -2.61 -7.35
C GLU A 59 3.76 -1.17 -7.00
N LYS A 60 2.46 -0.90 -6.75
CA LYS A 60 2.01 0.40 -6.22
C LYS A 60 2.64 0.72 -4.87
N ARG A 61 2.60 -0.23 -3.93
CA ARG A 61 3.17 -0.07 -2.58
C ARG A 61 4.67 0.19 -2.65
N LYS A 62 5.39 -0.59 -3.45
CA LYS A 62 6.83 -0.41 -3.70
C LYS A 62 7.14 0.95 -4.33
N ALA A 63 6.35 1.39 -5.30
CA ALA A 63 6.52 2.70 -5.92
C ALA A 63 6.30 3.84 -4.90
N HIS A 64 5.27 3.72 -4.05
CA HIS A 64 5.00 4.66 -2.97
C HIS A 64 6.17 4.71 -1.98
N ILE A 65 6.62 3.55 -1.47
CA ILE A 65 7.78 3.46 -0.58
C ILE A 65 9.03 4.05 -1.24
N THR A 66 9.33 3.70 -2.50
CA THR A 66 10.52 4.20 -3.20
C THR A 66 10.49 5.72 -3.35
N LYS A 67 9.31 6.30 -3.63
CA LYS A 67 9.12 7.75 -3.75
C LYS A 67 9.25 8.47 -2.40
N HIS A 68 8.81 7.82 -1.31
CA HIS A 68 8.70 8.42 0.02
C HIS A 68 9.72 7.88 1.04
N TRP A 69 10.70 7.07 0.62
CA TRP A 69 11.68 6.40 1.49
C TRP A 69 12.50 7.37 2.33
N HIS A 70 12.77 8.57 1.79
CA HIS A 70 13.52 9.62 2.47
C HIS A 70 12.61 10.61 3.23
N ASP A 71 11.30 10.42 3.20
CA ASP A 71 10.35 11.29 3.90
C ASP A 71 10.26 10.86 5.37
N PRO A 72 10.81 11.63 6.32
CA PRO A 72 10.75 11.30 7.74
C PRO A 72 9.32 11.35 8.29
N ALA A 73 8.36 11.89 7.53
CA ALA A 73 6.95 11.82 7.85
C ALA A 73 6.32 10.45 7.52
N TYR A 74 7.08 9.48 6.99
CA TYR A 74 6.63 8.10 6.80
C TYR A 74 7.61 7.09 7.41
N TYR A 75 8.91 7.40 7.37
CA TYR A 75 9.96 6.47 7.79
C TYR A 75 11.06 7.20 8.59
N ASP A 76 11.18 6.93 9.90
CA ASP A 76 12.39 7.28 10.64
C ASP A 76 13.44 6.18 10.45
N LYS A 77 14.62 6.55 9.95
CA LYS A 77 15.76 5.64 9.70
C LYS A 77 15.40 4.39 8.86
N GLY A 78 14.43 4.50 7.95
CA GLY A 78 14.00 3.38 7.10
C GLY A 78 13.06 2.39 7.79
N HIS A 79 12.55 2.73 8.98
CA HIS A 79 11.47 2.01 9.64
C HIS A 79 10.19 2.84 9.55
N LEU A 80 9.06 2.19 9.24
CA LEU A 80 7.75 2.84 9.25
C LEU A 80 7.52 3.43 10.64
N THR A 81 7.45 4.75 10.75
CA THR A 81 7.10 5.42 12.00
C THR A 81 5.59 5.40 12.16
N ILE A 82 5.11 4.47 12.97
CA ILE A 82 3.76 4.53 13.53
C ILE A 82 3.94 5.10 14.94
N ASP A 83 3.59 6.37 15.13
CA ASP A 83 3.47 7.00 16.46
C ASP A 83 2.11 6.64 17.08
#